data_AF-A0A952WFJ8-F1
#
_entry.id   AF-A0A952WFJ8-F1
#
_cell.length_a   1.000
_cell.length_b   1.000
_cell.length_c   1.000
_cell.angle_alpha   90.00
_cell.angle_beta   90.00
_cell.angle_gamma   90.00
#
_symmetry.space_group_name_H-M   'P 1'
#
loop_
_entity.id
_entity.type
_entity.pdbx_description
1 polymer ?
#
loop_
_entity_poly.entity_id
_entity_poly.type
_entity_poly.pdbx_seq_one_letter_code
_entity_poly.pdbx_strand_id
1 'polypeptide(L)'
;MPSRFAITLLAFAACFSTLAAEPDSEEESSPLAPLAVEPDPWLGEEEPLLSGPRLSEEAEARTLVRFEFSGNLRRLDRTPEEAALNALNLPRESRDQVDKIVRESQTALDEFVSHDPDVFVLLQRARQAGNKPEAPALVAQLAEGIDRATGTVRLRDRLAPLLPESERRDFQRMIDEYWRAVVLDEMQQAQNRNDKFTLAQARVRVTLNAAATEIRRAFERRCVPHEHVLEELIVALDPSDKQNEKVRKPIEAAASRTKSKPNARDLYELSVRVVPALDAPQKLTWLRLLLGVAPPQLETAKSAG
;
A
#
# COMPACT_ATOMS: atom_id res chain seq x y z
N MET A 1 -22.88 -42.19 5.29
CA MET A 1 -22.63 -41.95 3.85
C MET A 1 -21.72 -40.74 3.72
N PRO A 2 -20.45 -40.88 3.35
CA PRO A 2 -19.51 -39.76 3.31
C PRO A 2 -19.58 -39.01 1.97
N SER A 3 -19.73 -37.69 2.07
CA SER A 3 -19.73 -36.75 0.94
C SER A 3 -18.30 -36.56 0.43
N ARG A 4 -18.10 -36.85 -0.86
CA ARG A 4 -16.87 -36.62 -1.62
C ARG A 4 -16.90 -35.20 -2.17
N PHE A 5 -16.01 -34.32 -1.68
CA PHE A 5 -15.72 -33.06 -2.35
C PHE A 5 -14.45 -33.22 -3.20
N ALA A 6 -14.62 -33.03 -4.50
CA ALA A 6 -13.59 -33.12 -5.51
C ALA A 6 -12.68 -31.89 -5.48
N ILE A 7 -11.39 -32.15 -5.67
CA ILE A 7 -10.31 -31.17 -5.78
C ILE A 7 -10.23 -30.72 -7.25
N THR A 8 -10.44 -29.44 -7.51
CA THR A 8 -10.21 -28.84 -8.84
C THR A 8 -8.82 -28.21 -8.87
N LEU A 9 -7.97 -28.81 -9.70
CA LEU A 9 -6.60 -28.43 -10.01
C LEU A 9 -6.64 -27.35 -11.11
N LEU A 10 -6.02 -26.19 -10.88
CA LEU A 10 -5.93 -25.13 -11.89
C LEU A 10 -4.44 -24.80 -12.11
N ALA A 11 -3.91 -25.31 -13.21
CA ALA A 11 -2.58 -25.00 -13.73
C ALA A 11 -2.66 -23.72 -14.55
N PHE A 12 -1.89 -22.70 -14.20
CA PHE A 12 -1.66 -21.52 -15.02
C PHE A 12 -0.21 -21.57 -15.50
N ALA A 13 -0.02 -21.99 -16.74
CA ALA A 13 1.27 -21.96 -17.42
C ALA A 13 1.50 -20.57 -18.03
N ALA A 14 2.65 -20.00 -17.71
CA ALA A 14 3.16 -18.77 -18.28
C ALA A 14 3.64 -18.98 -19.72
N CYS A 15 3.29 -18.05 -20.60
CA CYS A 15 4.02 -17.78 -21.84
C CYS A 15 4.19 -16.26 -21.96
N PHE A 16 5.39 -15.78 -21.65
CA PHE A 16 5.89 -14.46 -22.01
C PHE A 16 7.17 -14.70 -22.80
N SER A 17 7.22 -14.26 -24.05
CA SER A 17 8.46 -14.05 -24.83
C SER A 17 8.17 -13.36 -26.15
N THR A 18 9.25 -12.75 -26.68
CA THR A 18 9.49 -12.13 -28.00
C THR A 18 8.96 -10.69 -28.15
N LEU A 19 9.76 -9.61 -28.04
CA LEU A 19 11.10 -9.22 -28.56
C LEU A 19 11.07 -8.71 -30.03
N ALA A 20 11.37 -7.42 -30.15
CA ALA A 20 12.01 -6.66 -31.25
C ALA A 20 11.39 -6.64 -32.66
N ALA A 21 11.13 -5.42 -33.17
CA ALA A 21 11.83 -4.84 -34.33
C ALA A 21 11.14 -3.52 -34.75
N GLU A 22 11.83 -2.38 -34.60
CA GLU A 22 11.53 -1.15 -35.34
C GLU A 22 12.64 -0.96 -36.39
N PRO A 23 12.32 -0.87 -37.68
CA PRO A 23 13.27 -0.39 -38.67
C PRO A 23 13.18 1.14 -38.81
N ASP A 24 14.36 1.76 -38.77
CA ASP A 24 14.63 3.09 -39.29
C ASP A 24 14.15 3.24 -40.74
N SER A 25 13.51 4.36 -41.03
CA SER A 25 13.40 4.89 -42.40
C SER A 25 13.59 6.40 -42.37
N GLU A 26 14.82 6.81 -42.62
CA GLU A 26 15.17 8.14 -43.12
C GLU A 26 14.71 8.22 -44.60
N GLU A 27 13.86 9.19 -44.93
CA GLU A 27 13.75 9.71 -46.30
C GLU A 27 13.75 11.25 -46.28
N GLU A 28 14.85 11.79 -46.81
CA GLU A 28 15.03 13.17 -47.24
C GLU A 28 14.20 13.50 -48.51
N SER A 29 14.05 14.81 -48.76
CA SER A 29 13.72 15.45 -50.07
C SER A 29 12.21 15.65 -50.32
N SER A 30 11.67 16.83 -50.62
CA SER A 30 12.19 18.08 -51.18
C SER A 30 11.24 19.26 -50.85
N PRO A 31 11.74 20.51 -50.80
CA PRO A 31 10.88 21.69 -50.68
C PRO A 31 10.30 22.08 -52.05
N LEU A 32 8.99 21.92 -52.22
CA LEU A 32 8.24 22.50 -53.34
C LEU A 32 8.04 24.00 -53.10
N ALA A 33 8.38 24.80 -54.11
CA ALA A 33 8.17 26.24 -54.14
C ALA A 33 6.65 26.59 -54.08
N PRO A 34 6.29 27.74 -53.48
CA PRO A 34 4.90 28.11 -53.28
C PRO A 34 4.23 28.51 -54.60
N LEU A 35 3.14 27.81 -54.94
CA LEU A 35 2.19 28.28 -55.94
C LEU A 35 1.43 29.48 -55.35
N ALA A 36 1.40 30.58 -56.10
CA ALA A 36 0.63 31.77 -55.77
C ALA A 36 -0.87 31.41 -55.74
N VAL A 37 -1.45 31.47 -54.54
CA VAL A 37 -2.88 31.28 -54.30
C VAL A 37 -3.58 32.58 -54.67
N GLU A 38 -4.42 32.54 -55.71
CA GLU A 38 -5.37 33.60 -55.98
C GLU A 38 -6.39 33.67 -54.81
N PRO A 39 -6.72 34.86 -54.29
CA PRO A 39 -7.65 34.98 -53.18
C PRO A 39 -9.07 34.62 -53.64
N ASP A 40 -9.58 33.50 -53.15
CA ASP A 40 -10.93 33.02 -53.38
C ASP A 40 -11.95 33.99 -52.71
N PRO A 41 -12.90 34.60 -53.46
CA PRO A 41 -13.80 35.64 -52.96
C PRO A 41 -14.89 35.15 -51.97
N TRP A 42 -14.77 33.94 -51.44
CA TRP A 42 -15.71 33.32 -50.49
C TRP A 42 -15.23 33.37 -49.04
N LEU A 43 -14.26 34.21 -48.70
CA LEU A 43 -13.92 34.57 -47.31
C LEU A 43 -15.01 35.46 -46.69
N GLY A 44 -16.23 34.94 -46.58
CA GLY A 44 -17.08 35.27 -45.45
C GLY A 44 -16.42 34.66 -44.22
N GLU A 45 -16.35 35.40 -43.12
CA GLU A 45 -15.81 34.92 -41.85
C GLU A 45 -16.54 33.63 -41.45
N GLU A 46 -15.91 32.47 -41.73
CA GLU A 46 -16.39 31.18 -41.29
C GLU A 46 -16.26 31.14 -39.77
N GLU A 47 -17.34 31.52 -39.07
CA GLU A 47 -17.47 31.12 -37.68
C GLU A 47 -17.36 29.59 -37.63
N PRO A 48 -16.37 29.02 -36.92
CA PRO A 48 -16.11 27.59 -36.94
C PRO A 48 -17.25 26.85 -36.22
N LEU A 49 -18.28 26.47 -36.99
CA LEU A 49 -19.48 25.73 -36.59
C LEU A 49 -19.20 24.32 -36.03
N LEU A 50 -17.92 23.91 -36.00
CA LEU A 50 -17.43 22.67 -35.40
C LEU A 50 -16.42 22.91 -34.27
N SER A 51 -16.41 24.09 -33.66
CA SER A 51 -15.73 24.27 -32.38
C SER A 51 -16.48 23.46 -31.33
N GLY A 52 -16.03 22.23 -31.09
CA GLY A 52 -16.48 21.44 -29.95
C GLY A 52 -16.36 22.23 -28.65
N PRO A 53 -17.11 21.87 -27.59
CA PRO A 53 -17.03 22.57 -26.32
C PRO A 53 -15.57 22.70 -25.92
N ARG A 54 -15.07 23.94 -25.89
CA ARG A 54 -13.71 24.23 -25.48
C ARG A 54 -13.63 23.81 -24.01
N LEU A 55 -13.01 22.66 -23.76
CA LEU A 55 -12.47 22.35 -22.45
C LEU A 55 -11.53 23.51 -22.16
N SER A 56 -11.93 24.41 -21.28
CA SER A 56 -11.04 25.42 -20.75
C SER A 56 -9.80 24.67 -20.27
N GLU A 57 -8.64 25.02 -20.81
CA GLU A 57 -7.33 24.62 -20.29
C GLU A 57 -7.12 25.27 -18.90
N GLU A 58 -8.08 25.12 -17.99
CA GLU A 58 -7.82 25.17 -16.57
C GLU A 58 -6.80 24.06 -16.34
N ALA A 59 -5.52 24.47 -16.39
CA ALA A 59 -4.33 23.66 -16.31
C ALA A 59 -4.62 22.38 -15.54
N GLU A 60 -4.68 21.25 -16.25
CA GLU A 60 -5.15 19.94 -15.76
C GLU A 60 -4.97 19.84 -14.25
N ALA A 61 -6.06 20.08 -13.52
CA ALA A 61 -5.97 20.24 -12.07
C ALA A 61 -5.31 18.97 -11.51
N ARG A 62 -4.11 19.13 -10.94
CA ARG A 62 -3.31 17.98 -10.49
C ARG A 62 -4.16 17.11 -9.58
N THR A 63 -4.32 15.84 -9.93
CA THR A 63 -5.12 14.86 -9.19
C THR A 63 -4.32 13.59 -8.95
N LEU A 64 -4.59 12.96 -7.80
CA LEU A 64 -4.07 11.64 -7.44
C LEU A 64 -4.97 10.50 -7.94
N VAL A 65 -6.19 10.82 -8.34
CA VAL A 65 -7.20 9.85 -8.75
C VAL A 65 -6.88 9.39 -10.17
N ARG A 66 -6.59 8.10 -10.31
CA ARG A 66 -6.37 7.46 -11.62
C ARG A 66 -7.20 6.19 -11.69
N PHE A 67 -7.96 6.02 -12.77
CA PHE A 67 -8.74 4.82 -13.01
C PHE A 67 -8.01 3.90 -13.99
N GLU A 68 -8.09 2.60 -13.76
CA GLU A 68 -7.64 1.58 -14.70
C GLU A 68 -8.68 1.38 -15.81
N PHE A 69 -8.30 0.74 -16.91
CA PHE A 69 -9.22 0.41 -18.01
C PHE A 69 -10.43 -0.43 -17.57
N SER A 70 -10.31 -1.16 -16.45
CA SER A 70 -11.42 -1.92 -15.86
C SER A 70 -12.43 -1.05 -15.10
N GLY A 71 -12.21 0.27 -15.02
CA GLY A 71 -13.02 1.21 -14.25
C GLY A 71 -12.72 1.21 -12.74
N ASN A 72 -11.73 0.44 -12.28
CA ASN A 72 -11.34 0.42 -10.87
C ASN A 72 -10.39 1.57 -10.56
N LEU A 73 -10.47 2.12 -9.35
CA LEU A 73 -9.48 3.10 -8.89
C LEU A 73 -8.11 2.44 -8.69
N ARG A 74 -7.08 2.95 -9.37
CA ARG A 74 -5.70 2.55 -9.14
C ARG A 74 -5.26 3.01 -7.75
N ARG A 75 -5.03 2.06 -6.85
CA ARG A 75 -4.57 2.35 -5.49
C ARG A 75 -3.13 2.85 -5.51
N LEU A 76 -2.82 3.81 -4.63
CA LEU A 76 -1.47 4.33 -4.47
C LEU A 76 -0.60 3.32 -3.72
N ASP A 77 0.64 3.16 -4.15
CA ASP A 77 1.66 2.35 -3.47
C ASP A 77 2.26 3.04 -2.23
N ARG A 78 1.94 4.33 -2.05
CA ARG A 78 2.44 5.21 -0.98
C ARG A 78 1.30 5.99 -0.33
N THR A 79 1.60 6.68 0.77
CA THR A 79 0.61 7.54 1.44
C THR A 79 0.11 8.63 0.48
N PRO A 80 -1.17 9.04 0.56
CA PRO A 80 -1.68 10.12 -0.28
C PRO A 80 -0.94 11.44 -0.04
N GLU A 81 -0.41 11.65 1.17
CA GLU A 81 0.47 12.77 1.50
C GLU A 81 1.77 12.72 0.69
N GLU A 82 2.49 11.60 0.70
CA GLU A 82 3.71 11.44 -0.12
C GLU A 82 3.41 11.60 -1.62
N ALA A 83 2.31 11.02 -2.10
CA ALA A 83 1.93 11.13 -3.51
C ALA A 83 1.60 12.57 -3.90
N ALA A 84 0.87 13.30 -3.05
CA ALA A 84 0.55 14.71 -3.25
C ALA A 84 1.82 15.55 -3.30
N LEU A 85 2.74 15.38 -2.36
CA LEU A 85 4.01 16.13 -2.33
C LEU A 85 4.85 15.94 -3.59
N ASN A 86 4.85 14.72 -4.15
CA ASN A 86 5.55 14.43 -5.41
C ASN A 86 4.89 15.08 -6.64
N ALA A 87 3.58 15.39 -6.56
CA ALA A 87 2.86 16.09 -7.61
C ALA A 87 3.01 17.62 -7.53
N LEU A 88 3.37 18.16 -6.36
CA LEU A 88 3.55 19.60 -6.14
C LEU A 88 4.90 20.09 -6.66
N ASN A 89 4.94 21.34 -7.13
CA ASN A 89 6.18 21.97 -7.59
C ASN A 89 6.79 22.82 -6.47
N LEU A 90 7.44 22.15 -5.52
CA LEU A 90 8.01 22.79 -4.34
C LEU A 90 9.44 23.30 -4.60
N PRO A 91 9.80 24.49 -4.06
CA PRO A 91 11.20 24.90 -3.98
C PRO A 91 12.04 23.85 -3.25
N ARG A 92 13.32 23.73 -3.64
CA ARG A 92 14.24 22.74 -3.06
C ARG A 92 14.29 22.79 -1.53
N GLU A 93 14.35 23.99 -0.96
CA GLU A 93 14.38 24.18 0.49
C GLU A 93 13.12 23.64 1.19
N SER A 94 11.93 23.97 0.67
CA SER A 94 10.67 23.43 1.19
C SER A 94 10.58 21.91 1.03
N ARG A 95 11.09 21.37 -0.09
CA ARG A 95 11.13 19.93 -0.34
C ARG A 95 12.01 19.21 0.68
N ASP A 96 13.20 19.74 0.97
CA ASP A 96 14.12 19.13 1.94
C ASP A 96 13.52 19.09 3.37
N GLN A 97 12.79 20.14 3.77
CA GLN A 97 12.10 20.20 5.07
C GLN A 97 10.94 19.19 5.15
N VAL A 98 10.13 19.12 4.09
CA VAL A 98 9.03 18.16 3.97
C VAL A 98 9.56 16.73 4.01
N ASP A 99 10.61 16.42 3.23
CA ASP A 99 11.21 15.09 3.17
C ASP A 99 11.79 14.65 4.52
N LYS A 100 12.33 15.60 5.30
CA LYS A 100 12.76 15.34 6.67
C LYS A 100 11.58 14.86 7.54
N ILE A 101 10.45 15.55 7.51
CA ILE A 101 9.27 15.18 8.30
C ILE A 101 8.69 13.83 7.87
N VAL A 102 8.64 13.57 6.57
CA VAL A 102 8.19 12.27 6.05
C VAL A 102 9.08 11.15 6.56
N ARG A 103 10.42 11.32 6.50
CA ARG A 103 11.38 10.33 7.02
C ARG A 103 11.26 10.13 8.53
N GLU A 104 11.09 11.20 9.30
CA GLU A 104 10.86 11.12 10.74
C GLU A 104 9.59 10.31 11.05
N SER A 105 8.49 10.59 10.35
CA SER A 105 7.23 9.87 10.54
C SER A 105 7.34 8.39 10.16
N GLN A 106 8.04 8.07 9.06
CA GLN A 106 8.31 6.69 8.66
C GLN A 106 9.19 5.96 9.67
N THR A 107 10.24 6.61 10.19
CA THR A 107 11.14 6.03 11.20
C THR A 107 10.37 5.73 12.49
N ALA A 108 9.52 6.65 12.94
CA ALA A 108 8.71 6.43 14.15
C ALA A 108 7.70 5.27 13.97
N LEU A 109 7.12 5.12 12.77
CA LEU A 109 6.26 3.97 12.48
C LEU A 109 7.05 2.65 12.42
N ASP A 110 8.26 2.68 11.85
CA ASP A 110 9.15 1.52 11.78
C ASP A 110 9.57 1.05 13.19
N GLU A 111 9.88 2.00 14.07
CA GLU A 111 10.14 1.74 15.48
C GLU A 111 8.90 1.18 16.17
N PHE A 112 7.72 1.78 15.97
CA PHE A 112 6.47 1.28 16.55
C PHE A 112 6.20 -0.18 16.19
N VAL A 113 6.25 -0.51 14.89
CA VAL A 113 6.00 -1.88 14.41
C VAL A 113 7.07 -2.86 14.90
N SER A 114 8.30 -2.39 15.12
CA SER A 114 9.40 -3.22 15.66
C SER A 114 9.25 -3.50 17.17
N HIS A 115 8.57 -2.64 17.93
CA HIS A 115 8.48 -2.75 19.39
C HIS A 115 7.12 -3.25 19.89
N ASP A 116 6.05 -3.07 19.13
CA ASP A 116 4.69 -3.45 19.54
C ASP A 116 4.11 -4.57 18.65
N PRO A 117 4.24 -5.86 19.06
CA PRO A 117 3.66 -6.97 18.32
C PRO A 117 2.13 -7.00 18.37
N ASP A 118 1.51 -6.31 19.33
CA ASP A 118 0.05 -6.31 19.48
C ASP A 118 -0.63 -5.49 18.38
N VAL A 119 0.12 -4.65 17.64
CA VAL A 119 -0.38 -4.00 16.43
C VAL A 119 -0.91 -5.00 15.42
N PHE A 120 -0.26 -6.17 15.26
CA PHE A 120 -0.71 -7.22 14.34
C PHE A 120 -2.00 -7.90 14.83
N VAL A 121 -2.14 -8.04 16.16
CA VAL A 121 -3.34 -8.61 16.78
C VAL A 121 -4.52 -7.65 16.62
N LEU A 122 -4.33 -6.36 16.91
CA LEU A 122 -5.34 -5.33 16.71
C LEU A 122 -5.77 -5.25 15.25
N LEU A 123 -4.81 -5.24 14.33
CA LEU A 123 -5.10 -5.22 12.90
C LEU A 123 -5.89 -6.46 12.46
N GLN A 124 -5.52 -7.65 12.93
CA GLN A 124 -6.24 -8.87 12.61
C GLN A 124 -7.67 -8.86 13.17
N ARG A 125 -7.85 -8.45 14.43
CA ARG A 125 -9.17 -8.31 15.06
C ARG A 125 -10.04 -7.32 14.30
N ALA A 126 -9.48 -6.16 13.94
CA ALA A 126 -10.20 -5.13 13.20
C ALA A 126 -10.62 -5.63 11.81
N ARG A 127 -9.78 -6.43 11.13
CA ARG A 127 -10.13 -7.11 9.88
C ARG A 127 -11.24 -8.14 10.04
N GLN A 128 -11.17 -8.96 11.09
CA GLN A 128 -12.17 -10.00 11.38
C GLN A 128 -13.52 -9.40 11.84
N ALA A 129 -13.49 -8.23 12.47
CA ALA A 129 -14.68 -7.50 12.85
C ALA A 129 -15.47 -7.08 11.60
N GLY A 130 -14.79 -6.65 10.53
CA GLY A 130 -15.42 -6.27 9.27
C GLY A 130 -16.47 -5.18 9.48
N ASN A 131 -17.75 -5.55 9.34
CA ASN A 131 -18.90 -4.64 9.48
C ASN A 131 -19.55 -4.64 10.85
N LYS A 132 -19.00 -5.40 11.81
CA LYS A 132 -19.52 -5.48 13.17
C LYS A 132 -19.40 -4.13 13.90
N PRO A 133 -20.25 -3.87 14.90
CA PRO A 133 -20.23 -2.62 15.66
C PRO A 133 -18.93 -2.40 16.45
N GLU A 134 -18.11 -3.43 16.64
CA GLU A 134 -16.80 -3.35 17.29
C GLU A 134 -15.68 -2.81 16.39
N ALA A 135 -15.84 -2.85 15.06
CA ALA A 135 -14.80 -2.44 14.11
C ALA A 135 -14.36 -0.96 14.27
N PRO A 136 -15.25 0.03 14.46
CA PRO A 136 -14.84 1.42 14.69
C PRO A 136 -13.97 1.59 15.93
N ALA A 137 -14.28 0.87 17.01
CA ALA A 137 -13.50 0.96 18.26
C ALA A 137 -12.09 0.36 18.07
N LEU A 138 -11.97 -0.75 17.35
CA LEU A 138 -10.68 -1.35 17.04
C LEU A 138 -9.84 -0.47 16.11
N VAL A 139 -10.46 0.18 15.12
CA VAL A 139 -9.77 1.15 14.26
C VAL A 139 -9.33 2.38 15.05
N ALA A 140 -10.14 2.87 15.99
CA ALA A 140 -9.75 3.97 16.87
C ALA A 140 -8.55 3.59 17.76
N GLN A 141 -8.54 2.39 18.35
CA GLN A 141 -7.40 1.89 19.13
C GLN A 141 -6.12 1.77 18.29
N LEU A 142 -6.24 1.24 17.07
CA LEU A 142 -5.11 1.15 16.15
C LEU A 142 -4.58 2.54 15.77
N ALA A 143 -5.48 3.47 15.47
CA ALA A 143 -5.13 4.85 15.15
C ALA A 143 -4.45 5.55 16.33
N GLU A 144 -4.95 5.35 17.55
CA GLU A 144 -4.34 5.91 18.77
C GLU A 144 -2.95 5.31 19.04
N GLY A 145 -2.75 4.00 18.83
CA GLY A 145 -1.45 3.37 18.96
C GLY A 145 -0.41 3.94 17.98
N ILE A 146 -0.81 4.09 16.71
CA ILE A 146 0.01 4.71 15.67
C ILE A 146 0.29 6.18 16.02
N ASP A 147 -0.72 6.95 16.40
CA ASP A 147 -0.60 8.36 16.76
C ASP A 147 0.36 8.56 17.94
N ARG A 148 0.18 7.80 19.01
CA ARG A 148 1.04 7.82 20.20
C ARG A 148 2.50 7.51 19.86
N ALA A 149 2.74 6.52 19.00
CA ALA A 149 4.09 6.10 18.67
C ALA A 149 4.78 7.03 17.66
N THR A 150 4.03 7.60 16.74
CA THR A 150 4.56 8.52 15.74
C THR A 150 4.64 9.97 16.26
N GLY A 151 3.98 10.27 17.38
CA GLY A 151 3.95 11.59 18.01
C GLY A 151 3.24 12.63 17.15
N THR A 152 2.32 12.22 16.28
CA THR A 152 1.93 13.01 15.11
C THR A 152 0.46 13.40 15.13
N VAL A 153 0.22 14.69 15.41
CA VAL A 153 -0.78 15.44 14.63
C VAL A 153 -0.67 14.98 13.18
N ARG A 154 -1.77 14.56 12.53
CA ARG A 154 -1.77 13.83 11.24
C ARG A 154 -0.68 14.37 10.31
N LEU A 155 0.06 13.51 9.60
CA LEU A 155 1.16 13.93 8.72
C LEU A 155 0.79 15.16 7.85
N ARG A 156 -0.43 15.18 7.32
CA ARG A 156 -1.05 16.32 6.64
C ARG A 156 -0.92 17.65 7.40
N ASP A 157 -1.23 17.68 8.69
CA ASP A 157 -1.25 18.87 9.54
C ASP A 157 0.16 19.36 9.89
N ARG A 158 1.17 18.46 9.93
CA ARG A 158 2.58 18.85 10.05
C ARG A 158 3.14 19.42 8.75
N LEU A 159 2.71 18.88 7.61
CA LEU A 159 3.20 19.28 6.30
C LEU A 159 2.56 20.59 5.81
N ALA A 160 1.25 20.76 6.02
CA ALA A 160 0.50 21.89 5.46
C ALA A 160 1.11 23.27 5.81
N PRO A 161 1.54 23.57 7.06
CA PRO A 161 2.14 24.85 7.40
C PRO A 161 3.44 25.16 6.64
N LEU A 162 4.18 24.15 6.20
CA LEU A 162 5.45 24.30 5.49
C LEU A 162 5.29 24.56 3.99
N LEU A 163 4.08 24.35 3.47
CA LEU A 163 3.78 24.57 2.05
C LEU A 163 3.36 26.03 1.81
N PRO A 164 3.77 26.63 0.67
CA PRO A 164 3.19 27.89 0.18
C PRO A 164 1.66 27.80 0.11
N GLU A 165 0.96 28.91 0.33
CA GLU A 165 -0.51 28.91 0.44
C GLU A 165 -1.22 28.32 -0.80
N SER A 166 -0.70 28.56 -2.01
CA SER A 166 -1.23 27.94 -3.23
C SER A 166 -1.07 26.41 -3.22
N GLU A 167 0.15 25.93 -3.02
CA GLU A 167 0.47 24.49 -2.99
C GLU A 167 -0.19 23.78 -1.80
N ARG A 168 -0.41 24.46 -0.68
CA ARG A 168 -1.14 23.94 0.50
C ARG A 168 -2.58 23.62 0.15
N ARG A 169 -3.27 24.50 -0.60
CA ARG A 169 -4.65 24.25 -1.02
C ARG A 169 -4.73 23.07 -1.96
N ASP A 170 -3.82 22.98 -2.93
CA ASP A 170 -3.75 21.84 -3.85
C ASP A 170 -3.40 20.52 -3.14
N PHE A 171 -2.45 20.56 -2.19
CA PHE A 171 -2.10 19.42 -1.34
C PHE A 171 -3.32 18.86 -0.61
N GLN A 172 -4.07 19.73 0.06
CA GLN A 172 -5.27 19.37 0.80
C GLN A 172 -6.38 18.84 -0.12
N ARG A 173 -6.63 19.54 -1.22
CA ARG A 173 -7.61 19.15 -2.24
C ARG A 173 -7.32 17.76 -2.78
N MET A 174 -6.09 17.49 -3.21
CA MET A 174 -5.67 16.20 -3.77
C MET A 174 -5.88 15.04 -2.80
N ILE A 175 -5.56 15.23 -1.51
CA ILE A 175 -5.75 14.22 -0.47
C ILE A 175 -7.24 13.96 -0.25
N ASP A 176 -8.05 15.01 -0.11
CA ASP A 176 -9.49 14.89 0.13
C ASP A 176 -10.22 14.25 -1.07
N GLU A 177 -9.82 14.61 -2.29
CA GLU A 177 -10.30 14.03 -3.53
C GLU A 177 -9.98 12.53 -3.62
N TYR A 178 -8.73 12.16 -3.32
CA TYR A 178 -8.30 10.75 -3.29
C TYR A 178 -9.08 9.92 -2.27
N TRP A 179 -9.20 10.38 -1.02
CA TRP A 179 -9.94 9.65 0.00
C TRP A 179 -11.42 9.49 -0.35
N ARG A 180 -12.03 10.53 -0.93
CA ARG A 180 -13.40 10.44 -1.44
C ARG A 180 -13.52 9.40 -2.54
N ALA A 181 -12.63 9.43 -3.54
CA ALA A 181 -12.63 8.48 -4.65
C ALA A 181 -12.44 7.03 -4.16
N VAL A 182 -11.52 6.81 -3.22
CA VAL A 182 -11.26 5.50 -2.61
C VAL A 182 -12.49 4.95 -1.88
N VAL A 183 -13.22 5.80 -1.14
CA VAL A 183 -14.43 5.37 -0.42
C VAL A 183 -15.56 5.06 -1.40
N LEU A 184 -15.73 5.87 -2.45
CA LEU A 184 -16.72 5.62 -3.50
C LEU A 184 -16.42 4.32 -4.27
N ASP A 185 -15.15 4.07 -4.60
CA ASP A 185 -14.68 2.84 -5.22
C ASP A 185 -14.96 1.61 -4.32
N GLU A 186 -14.69 1.68 -3.01
CA GLU A 186 -15.03 0.59 -2.08
C GLU A 186 -16.55 0.35 -2.01
N MET A 187 -17.36 1.41 -2.02
CA MET A 187 -18.82 1.27 -2.06
C MET A 187 -19.31 0.61 -3.35
N GLN A 188 -18.75 1.00 -4.50
CA GLN A 188 -19.08 0.40 -5.79
C GLN A 188 -18.68 -1.08 -5.82
N GLN A 189 -17.49 -1.43 -5.33
CA GLN A 189 -17.03 -2.81 -5.24
C GLN A 189 -17.90 -3.65 -4.30
N ALA A 190 -18.31 -3.08 -3.17
CA ALA A 190 -19.27 -3.71 -2.26
C ALA A 190 -20.61 -4.00 -2.95
N GLN A 191 -21.15 -3.02 -3.69
CA GLN A 191 -22.38 -3.19 -4.46
C GLN A 191 -22.25 -4.30 -5.51
N ASN A 192 -21.12 -4.36 -6.24
CA ASN A 192 -20.85 -5.40 -7.22
C ASN A 192 -20.76 -6.81 -6.58
N ARG A 193 -20.41 -6.89 -5.28
CA ARG A 193 -20.41 -8.13 -4.48
C ARG A 193 -21.76 -8.46 -3.85
N ASN A 194 -22.80 -7.64 -4.05
CA ASN A 194 -24.09 -7.69 -3.35
C ASN A 194 -23.98 -7.52 -1.82
N ASP A 195 -22.91 -6.87 -1.34
CA ASP A 195 -22.74 -6.56 0.06
C ASP A 195 -23.45 -5.23 0.41
N LYS A 196 -24.23 -5.21 1.48
CA LYS A 196 -24.83 -3.98 2.00
C LYS A 196 -23.84 -3.26 2.92
N PHE A 197 -23.28 -2.15 2.46
CA PHE A 197 -22.38 -1.30 3.23
C PHE A 197 -22.95 0.11 3.39
N THR A 198 -22.79 0.67 4.59
CA THR A 198 -22.98 2.11 4.81
C THR A 198 -21.70 2.88 4.47
N LEU A 199 -21.83 4.19 4.19
CA LEU A 199 -20.68 5.07 3.98
C LEU A 199 -19.69 5.04 5.15
N ALA A 200 -20.19 4.93 6.39
CA ALA A 200 -19.36 4.83 7.59
C ALA A 200 -18.53 3.53 7.60
N GLN A 201 -19.14 2.39 7.24
CA GLN A 201 -18.42 1.12 7.15
C GLN A 201 -17.37 1.12 6.04
N ALA A 202 -17.69 1.72 4.88
CA ALA A 202 -16.73 1.87 3.78
C ALA A 202 -15.51 2.71 4.22
N ARG A 203 -15.74 3.83 4.93
CA ARG A 203 -14.66 4.65 5.51
C ARG A 203 -13.79 3.86 6.49
N VAL A 204 -14.40 3.11 7.41
CA VAL A 204 -13.67 2.28 8.39
C VAL A 204 -12.78 1.26 7.67
N ARG A 205 -13.32 0.57 6.66
CA ARG A 205 -12.58 -0.44 5.88
C ARG A 205 -11.42 0.18 5.09
N VAL A 206 -11.66 1.32 4.46
CA VAL A 206 -10.64 2.09 3.73
C VAL A 206 -9.50 2.51 4.66
N THR A 207 -9.83 3.12 5.81
CA THR A 207 -8.84 3.57 6.80
C THR A 207 -8.02 2.40 7.32
N LEU A 208 -8.68 1.27 7.62
CA LEU A 208 -8.01 0.06 8.07
C LEU A 208 -7.07 -0.51 7.01
N ASN A 209 -7.48 -0.52 5.74
CA ASN A 209 -6.64 -1.01 4.65
C ASN A 209 -5.42 -0.12 4.42
N ALA A 210 -5.58 1.20 4.54
CA ALA A 210 -4.47 2.14 4.48
C ALA A 210 -3.49 1.92 5.63
N ALA A 211 -3.98 1.82 6.87
CA ALA A 211 -3.15 1.52 8.04
C ALA A 211 -2.44 0.16 7.90
N ALA A 212 -3.14 -0.87 7.42
CA ALA A 212 -2.54 -2.18 7.16
C ALA A 212 -1.37 -2.09 6.17
N THR A 213 -1.54 -1.30 5.12
CA THR A 213 -0.52 -1.10 4.08
C THR A 213 0.68 -0.37 4.64
N GLU A 214 0.48 0.67 5.45
CA GLU A 214 1.59 1.38 6.09
C GLU A 214 2.34 0.53 7.12
N ILE A 215 1.63 -0.23 7.97
CA ILE A 215 2.25 -1.19 8.90
C ILE A 215 3.06 -2.24 8.13
N ARG A 216 2.52 -2.72 7.00
CA ARG A 216 3.22 -3.67 6.13
C ARG A 216 4.49 -3.06 5.55
N ARG A 217 4.43 -1.84 5.01
CA ARG A 217 5.60 -1.14 4.47
C ARG A 217 6.66 -0.93 5.56
N ALA A 218 6.24 -0.55 6.76
CA ALA A 218 7.12 -0.36 7.91
C ALA A 218 7.81 -1.68 8.32
N PHE A 219 7.03 -2.77 8.38
CA PHE A 219 7.57 -4.10 8.60
C PHE A 219 8.56 -4.51 7.50
N GLU A 220 8.22 -4.27 6.23
CA GLU A 220 9.08 -4.63 5.09
C GLU A 220 10.41 -3.85 5.07
N ARG A 221 10.44 -2.60 5.55
CA ARG A 221 11.68 -1.82 5.70
C ARG A 221 12.60 -2.36 6.80
N ARG A 222 12.04 -2.92 7.87
CA ARG A 222 12.77 -3.36 9.06
C ARG A 222 13.13 -4.85 9.04
N CYS A 223 12.31 -5.65 8.39
CA CYS A 223 12.49 -7.09 8.36
C CYS A 223 13.68 -7.46 7.47
N VAL A 224 14.61 -8.24 8.02
CA VAL A 224 15.77 -8.75 7.29
C VAL A 224 15.52 -10.21 6.97
N PRO A 225 15.24 -10.57 5.70
CA PRO A 225 15.11 -11.98 5.33
C PRO A 225 16.45 -12.69 5.53
N HIS A 226 16.44 -13.82 6.25
CA HIS A 226 17.59 -14.73 6.33
C HIS A 226 17.18 -16.18 6.04
N GLU A 227 18.14 -16.97 5.56
CA GLU A 227 17.93 -18.26 4.87
C GLU A 227 17.23 -19.34 5.73
N HIS A 228 17.24 -19.20 7.06
CA HIS A 228 16.69 -20.18 8.00
C HIS A 228 15.65 -19.60 8.96
N VAL A 229 15.13 -18.40 8.70
CA VAL A 229 14.23 -17.70 9.64
C VAL A 229 13.01 -18.54 10.04
N LEU A 230 12.44 -19.32 9.13
CA LEU A 230 11.25 -20.12 9.42
C LEU A 230 11.57 -21.35 10.30
N GLU A 231 12.73 -21.96 10.11
CA GLU A 231 13.21 -23.09 10.92
C GLU A 231 13.58 -22.60 12.32
N GLU A 232 14.30 -21.49 12.40
CA GLU A 232 14.66 -20.81 13.65
C GLU A 232 13.42 -20.39 14.44
N LEU A 233 12.37 -19.90 13.78
CA LEU A 233 11.10 -19.55 14.42
C LEU A 233 10.43 -20.77 15.06
N ILE A 234 10.37 -21.92 14.38
CA ILE A 234 9.74 -23.12 14.98
C ILE A 234 10.50 -23.56 16.24
N VAL A 235 11.83 -23.54 16.18
CA VAL A 235 12.68 -23.95 17.32
C VAL A 235 12.57 -22.96 18.47
N ALA A 236 12.64 -21.65 18.19
CA ALA A 236 12.67 -20.62 19.22
C ALA A 236 11.31 -20.36 19.89
N LEU A 237 10.22 -20.56 19.15
CA LEU A 237 8.87 -20.35 19.70
C LEU A 237 8.42 -21.49 20.62
N ASP A 238 8.97 -22.69 20.43
CA ASP A 238 8.60 -23.93 21.14
C ASP A 238 7.07 -24.04 21.37
N PRO A 239 6.26 -24.05 20.30
CA PRO A 239 4.81 -23.98 20.44
C PRO A 239 4.27 -25.20 21.16
N SER A 240 3.39 -24.98 22.15
CA SER A 240 2.69 -26.05 22.85
C SER A 240 1.84 -26.91 21.90
N ASP A 241 1.44 -28.11 22.32
CA ASP A 241 0.58 -29.00 21.53
C ASP A 241 -0.70 -28.31 21.02
N LYS A 242 -1.28 -27.43 21.85
CA LYS A 242 -2.48 -26.65 21.49
C LYS A 242 -2.19 -25.56 20.46
N GLN A 243 -0.97 -25.04 20.41
CA GLN A 243 -0.52 -24.01 19.47
C GLN A 243 0.00 -24.59 18.16
N ASN A 244 0.46 -25.85 18.13
CA ASN A 244 1.05 -26.48 16.95
C ASN A 244 0.21 -26.28 15.68
N GLU A 245 -1.11 -26.45 15.75
CA GLU A 245 -1.97 -26.24 14.59
C GLU A 245 -2.00 -24.79 14.09
N LYS A 246 -1.94 -23.80 14.99
CA LYS A 246 -2.04 -22.37 14.66
C LYS A 246 -0.70 -21.70 14.41
N VAL A 247 0.40 -22.30 14.84
CA VAL A 247 1.76 -21.75 14.75
C VAL A 247 2.60 -22.56 13.77
N ARG A 248 2.80 -23.85 14.03
CA ARG A 248 3.69 -24.72 13.24
C ARG A 248 3.16 -24.93 11.82
N LYS A 249 1.87 -25.28 11.64
CA LYS A 249 1.32 -25.51 10.29
C LYS A 249 1.45 -24.29 9.36
N PRO A 250 1.13 -23.04 9.77
CA PRO A 250 1.36 -21.87 8.91
C PRO A 250 2.83 -21.64 8.57
N ILE A 251 3.75 -21.87 9.51
CA ILE A 251 5.20 -21.69 9.27
C ILE A 251 5.70 -22.76 8.28
N GLU A 252 5.34 -24.02 8.47
CA GLU A 252 5.69 -25.12 7.54
C GLU A 252 5.10 -24.90 6.14
N ALA A 253 3.86 -24.43 6.06
CA ALA A 253 3.23 -24.07 4.78
C ALA A 253 3.98 -22.91 4.09
N ALA A 254 4.40 -21.89 4.85
CA ALA A 254 5.21 -20.79 4.32
C ALA A 254 6.60 -21.29 3.87
N ALA A 255 7.23 -22.18 4.63
CA ALA A 255 8.53 -22.75 4.30
C ALA A 255 8.45 -23.59 3.01
N SER A 256 7.44 -24.44 2.88
CA SER A 256 7.19 -25.20 1.65
C SER A 256 6.94 -24.29 0.45
N ARG A 257 6.10 -23.26 0.59
CA ARG A 257 5.78 -22.30 -0.47
C ARG A 257 6.99 -21.50 -0.93
N THR A 258 7.84 -21.07 0.01
CA THR A 258 8.97 -20.16 -0.24
C THR A 258 10.31 -20.87 -0.37
N LYS A 259 10.34 -22.22 -0.29
CA LYS A 259 11.56 -23.03 -0.20
C LYS A 259 12.49 -22.54 0.93
N SER A 260 11.90 -22.25 2.08
CA SER A 260 12.54 -21.65 3.26
C SER A 260 13.18 -20.27 3.05
N LYS A 261 12.92 -19.59 1.93
CA LYS A 261 13.45 -18.26 1.61
C LYS A 261 12.31 -17.22 1.53
N PRO A 262 11.59 -16.94 2.62
CA PRO A 262 10.49 -15.98 2.60
C PRO A 262 11.03 -14.57 2.37
N ASN A 263 10.31 -13.77 1.59
CA ASN A 263 10.57 -12.32 1.55
C ASN A 263 9.84 -11.61 2.71
N ALA A 264 10.06 -10.31 2.87
CA ALA A 264 9.44 -9.55 3.96
C ALA A 264 7.89 -9.51 3.89
N ARG A 265 7.32 -9.57 2.68
CA ARG A 265 5.85 -9.71 2.51
C ARG A 265 5.35 -11.04 3.05
N ASP A 266 6.04 -12.14 2.75
CA ASP A 266 5.69 -13.48 3.26
C ASP A 266 5.73 -13.50 4.79
N LEU A 267 6.75 -12.89 5.39
CA LEU A 267 6.93 -12.79 6.84
C LEU A 267 5.86 -11.92 7.50
N TYR A 268 5.43 -10.83 6.85
CA TYR A 268 4.30 -10.02 7.31
C TYR A 268 2.99 -10.83 7.30
N GLU A 269 2.69 -11.50 6.17
CA GLU A 269 1.48 -12.33 6.05
C GLU A 269 1.46 -13.45 7.10
N LEU A 270 2.61 -14.03 7.38
CA LEU A 270 2.78 -15.03 8.42
C LEU A 270 2.59 -14.44 9.83
N SER A 271 3.15 -13.25 10.10
CA SER A 271 3.00 -12.55 11.38
C SER A 271 1.53 -12.29 11.71
N VAL A 272 0.75 -11.77 10.75
CA VAL A 272 -0.70 -11.52 10.93
C VAL A 272 -1.48 -12.79 11.26
N ARG A 273 -1.01 -13.96 10.84
CA ARG A 273 -1.67 -15.26 11.11
C ARG A 273 -1.22 -15.88 12.43
N VAL A 274 0.07 -15.83 12.73
CA VAL A 274 0.71 -16.58 13.82
C VAL A 274 0.71 -15.82 15.15
N VAL A 275 1.09 -14.53 15.14
CA VAL A 275 1.21 -13.68 16.34
C VAL A 275 -0.02 -13.72 17.27
N PRO A 276 -1.27 -13.76 16.78
CA PRO A 276 -2.47 -13.85 17.61
C PRO A 276 -2.59 -15.14 18.44
N ALA A 277 -1.88 -16.21 18.06
CA ALA A 277 -1.85 -17.48 18.77
C ALA A 277 -0.66 -17.61 19.74
N LEU A 278 0.27 -16.65 19.72
CA LEU A 278 1.46 -16.61 20.57
C LEU A 278 1.16 -15.94 21.92
N ASP A 279 1.84 -16.39 22.97
CA ASP A 279 1.89 -15.68 24.24
C ASP A 279 2.88 -14.49 24.20
N ALA A 280 2.92 -13.68 25.27
CA ALA A 280 3.75 -12.48 25.30
C ALA A 280 5.26 -12.77 25.11
N PRO A 281 5.87 -13.75 25.81
CA PRO A 281 7.26 -14.15 25.54
C PRO A 281 7.49 -14.56 24.08
N GLN A 282 6.62 -15.41 23.52
CA GLN A 282 6.72 -15.88 22.13
C GLN A 282 6.60 -14.74 21.12
N LYS A 283 5.72 -13.75 21.34
CA LYS A 283 5.60 -12.57 20.47
C LYS A 283 6.89 -11.74 20.44
N LEU A 284 7.56 -11.59 21.57
CA LEU A 284 8.86 -10.91 21.63
C LEU A 284 9.94 -11.69 20.91
N THR A 285 9.97 -13.02 21.08
CA THR A 285 10.88 -13.90 20.32
C THR A 285 10.64 -13.82 18.82
N TRP A 286 9.37 -13.83 18.40
CA TRP A 286 8.94 -13.65 17.00
C TRP A 286 9.51 -12.36 16.40
N LEU A 287 9.29 -11.22 17.07
CA LEU A 287 9.78 -9.93 16.58
C LEU A 287 11.31 -9.87 16.52
N ARG A 288 12.01 -10.35 17.55
CA ARG A 288 13.47 -10.34 17.60
C ARG A 288 14.08 -11.07 16.40
N LEU A 289 13.61 -12.29 16.12
CA LEU A 289 14.10 -13.07 14.99
C LEU A 289 13.85 -12.36 13.66
N LEU A 290 12.66 -11.79 13.46
CA LEU A 290 12.34 -11.06 12.22
C LEU A 290 13.16 -9.78 12.01
N LEU A 291 13.66 -9.20 13.09
CA LEU A 291 14.56 -8.05 13.09
C LEU A 291 16.04 -8.45 13.03
N GLY A 292 16.35 -9.74 12.88
CA GLY A 292 17.72 -10.26 12.88
C GLY A 292 18.42 -10.19 14.23
N VAL A 293 17.66 -10.03 15.32
CA VAL A 293 18.17 -10.02 16.70
C VAL A 293 18.05 -11.44 17.26
N ALA A 294 19.17 -12.01 17.69
CA ALA A 294 19.18 -13.34 18.28
C ALA A 294 18.29 -13.36 19.55
N PRO A 295 17.44 -14.38 19.74
CA PRO A 295 16.70 -14.54 20.97
C PRO A 295 17.68 -14.92 22.10
N PRO A 296 17.45 -14.46 23.34
CA PRO A 296 18.37 -14.65 24.46
C PRO A 296 18.63 -16.13 24.78
N GLN A 297 17.71 -17.03 24.44
CA GLN A 297 17.83 -18.48 24.63
C GLN A 297 18.86 -19.12 23.70
N LEU A 298 19.12 -18.53 22.52
CA LEU A 298 20.15 -19.02 21.59
C LEU A 298 21.54 -18.46 21.92
N GLU A 299 21.62 -17.35 22.66
CA GLU A 299 22.91 -16.78 23.10
C GLU A 299 23.58 -17.63 24.19
N THR A 300 22.80 -18.21 25.10
CA THR A 300 23.33 -19.09 26.16
C THR A 300 23.80 -20.44 25.63
N ALA A 301 23.20 -20.94 24.56
CA ALA A 301 23.64 -22.17 23.90
C ALA A 301 24.98 -21.99 23.16
N LYS A 302 25.26 -20.79 22.64
CA LYS A 302 26.53 -20.48 21.95
C LYS A 302 27.72 -20.22 22.88
N SER A 303 27.49 -19.84 24.13
CA SER A 303 28.58 -19.61 25.11
C SER A 303 28.97 -20.85 25.90
N ALA A 304 28.20 -21.93 25.79
CA ALA A 304 28.41 -23.18 26.52
C ALA A 304 29.12 -24.29 25.70
N GLY A 305 29.49 -24.02 24.45
CA GLY A 305 30.25 -24.92 23.57
C GLY A 305 31.51 -24.27 23.03
#